data_AF-A0A1X0QX14-F1
#
_entry.id   AF-A0A1X0QX14-F1
#
_cell.length_a   1.000
_cell.length_b   1.000
_cell.length_c   1.000
_cell.angle_alpha   90.00
_cell.angle_beta   90.00
_cell.angle_gamma   90.00
#
_symmetry.space_group_name_H-M   'P 1'
#
loop_
_entity.id
_entity.type
_entity.pdbx_description
1 polymer ?
#
loop_
_entity_poly.entity_id
_entity_poly.type
_entity_poly.pdbx_seq_one_letter_code
_entity_poly.pdbx_strand_id
1 'polypeptide(L)'
;SCDGTDHCRSFSKLCPMNKSKTKLPKLKGTVEKTSVIKTSLANTCRYLKLVTLIQEVVDHITQLAYAGFIFADHYFLELLESGEELPVVTQNLYY
;
A
#
# COMPACT_ATOMS: atom_id res chain seq x y z
N SER A 1 -15.05 -11.40 24.51
CA SER A 1 -14.02 -10.46 24.03
C SER A 1 -13.32 -11.06 22.84
N CYS A 2 -13.72 -10.64 21.65
CA CYS A 2 -13.05 -10.99 20.40
C CYS A 2 -12.20 -9.77 20.02
N ASP A 3 -10.92 -9.81 20.40
CA ASP A 3 -9.90 -8.85 19.98
C ASP A 3 -9.35 -9.33 18.63
N GLY A 4 -10.07 -8.98 17.57
CA GLY A 4 -9.83 -9.46 16.21
C GLY A 4 -8.87 -8.55 15.47
N THR A 5 -7.59 -8.92 15.43
CA THR A 5 -6.67 -8.38 14.42
C THR A 5 -6.66 -9.33 13.24
N ASP A 6 -7.46 -9.01 12.22
CA ASP A 6 -7.49 -9.74 10.95
C ASP A 6 -6.12 -9.70 10.28
N HIS A 7 -5.41 -10.83 10.30
CA HIS A 7 -4.20 -11.01 9.54
C HIS A 7 -4.54 -11.13 8.05
N CYS A 8 -4.15 -10.14 7.25
CA CYS A 8 -4.21 -10.19 5.78
C CYS A 8 -3.58 -11.49 5.26
N ARG A 9 -4.43 -12.41 4.82
CA ARG A 9 -4.05 -13.68 4.21
C ARG A 9 -3.46 -13.39 2.82
N SER A 10 -2.14 -13.26 2.75
CA SER A 10 -1.43 -13.05 1.48
C SER A 10 -1.74 -14.18 0.50
N PHE A 11 -2.39 -13.83 -0.61
CA PHE A 11 -2.81 -14.76 -1.67
C PHE A 11 -1.69 -14.83 -2.70
N SER A 12 -0.94 -15.94 -2.74
CA SER A 12 -0.08 -16.27 -3.88
C SER A 12 -0.23 -17.74 -4.27
N LYS A 13 -1.47 -18.12 -4.63
CA LYS A 13 -1.70 -19.34 -5.40
C LYS A 13 -1.70 -18.98 -6.89
N LEU A 14 -0.54 -19.13 -7.54
CA LEU A 14 -0.32 -19.54 -8.95
C LEU A 14 0.92 -18.87 -9.56
N CYS A 15 2.04 -19.59 -9.52
CA CYS A 15 3.02 -19.69 -10.62
C CYS A 15 3.99 -20.85 -10.30
N PRO A 16 3.81 -22.06 -10.86
CA PRO A 16 4.80 -23.11 -10.73
C PRO A 16 5.93 -22.86 -11.74
N MET A 17 7.01 -22.20 -11.31
CA MET A 17 8.23 -22.17 -12.11
C MET A 17 9.27 -23.13 -11.49
N ASN A 18 9.30 -24.34 -12.03
CA ASN A 18 10.35 -25.32 -11.78
C ASN A 18 11.67 -24.74 -12.29
N LYS A 19 12.54 -24.27 -11.38
CA LYS A 19 13.97 -24.07 -11.65
C LYS A 19 14.77 -24.60 -10.46
N SER A 20 15.77 -25.41 -10.78
CA SER A 20 16.60 -26.23 -9.89
C SER A 20 17.04 -25.53 -8.61
N LYS A 21 16.95 -26.25 -7.49
CA LYS A 21 17.53 -25.86 -6.19
C LYS A 21 19.05 -25.73 -6.35
N THR A 22 19.56 -24.52 -6.57
CA THR A 22 20.96 -24.22 -6.29
C THR A 22 21.13 -24.38 -4.78
N LYS A 23 21.88 -25.40 -4.36
CA LYS A 23 22.22 -25.59 -2.94
C LYS A 23 23.06 -24.39 -2.53
N LEU A 24 22.45 -23.45 -1.82
CA LEU A 24 23.16 -22.42 -1.08
C LEU A 24 24.16 -23.14 -0.16
N PRO A 25 25.46 -22.78 -0.15
CA PRO A 25 26.38 -23.32 0.84
C PRO A 25 25.82 -22.94 2.21
N LYS A 26 25.41 -23.95 2.98
CA LYS A 26 24.95 -23.76 4.36
C LYS A 26 26.08 -23.09 5.14
N LEU A 27 25.94 -21.80 5.44
CA LEU A 27 26.74 -21.17 6.46
C LEU A 27 26.37 -21.86 7.78
N LYS A 28 27.26 -22.72 8.27
CA LYS A 28 27.07 -23.44 9.53
C LYS A 28 26.88 -22.40 10.65
N GLY A 29 25.68 -22.36 11.23
CA GLY A 29 25.49 -21.86 12.59
C GLY A 29 24.75 -20.53 12.76
N THR A 30 24.00 -20.04 11.78
CA THR A 30 23.13 -18.88 12.02
C THR A 30 21.71 -19.25 11.66
N VAL A 31 20.84 -19.29 12.66
CA VAL A 31 19.38 -19.19 12.48
C VAL A 31 19.16 -18.03 11.52
N GLU A 32 18.57 -18.27 10.34
CA GLU A 32 18.07 -17.18 9.48
C GLU A 32 17.01 -16.44 10.30
N LYS A 33 17.45 -15.50 11.13
CA LYS A 33 16.59 -14.47 11.69
C LYS A 33 16.18 -13.66 10.48
N THR A 34 14.94 -13.82 10.05
CA THR A 34 14.28 -12.94 9.10
C THR A 34 14.34 -11.53 9.67
N SER A 35 15.41 -10.79 9.34
CA SER A 35 15.55 -9.40 9.76
C SER A 35 14.69 -8.58 8.81
N VAL A 36 13.53 -8.15 9.29
CA VAL A 36 12.74 -7.13 8.61
C VAL A 36 13.49 -5.82 8.78
N ILE A 37 14.25 -5.43 7.76
CA ILE A 37 14.93 -4.12 7.73
C ILE A 37 13.87 -3.07 7.41
N LYS A 38 13.33 -2.45 8.46
CA LYS A 38 12.36 -1.35 8.37
C LYS A 38 13.13 -0.02 8.35
N THR A 39 13.70 0.33 7.20
CA THR A 39 14.46 1.58 7.04
C THR A 39 13.54 2.73 6.66
N SER A 40 13.64 3.87 7.35
CA SER A 40 12.87 5.07 7.00
C SER A 40 13.45 5.77 5.77
N LEU A 41 12.62 6.53 5.05
CA LEU A 41 13.07 7.31 3.90
C LEU A 41 14.17 8.30 4.29
N ALA A 42 14.03 8.97 5.43
CA ALA A 42 15.03 9.89 5.98
C ALA A 42 16.36 9.19 6.32
N ASN A 43 16.32 7.93 6.76
CA ASN A 43 17.51 7.18 7.15
C ASN A 43 18.19 6.49 5.94
N THR A 44 17.49 6.34 4.82
CA THR A 44 17.99 5.63 3.63
C THR A 44 18.44 6.60 2.54
N CYS A 45 17.75 7.72 2.39
CA CYS A 45 18.03 8.69 1.34
C CYS A 45 19.19 9.60 1.75
N ARG A 46 20.27 9.60 0.95
CA ARG A 46 21.43 10.46 1.16
C ARG A 46 21.15 11.95 0.91
N TYR A 47 20.07 12.25 0.18
CA TYR A 47 19.72 13.61 -0.22
C TYR A 47 18.56 14.13 0.61
N LEU A 48 18.87 14.79 1.73
CA LEU A 48 17.87 15.29 2.66
C LEU A 48 16.84 16.22 2.00
N LYS A 49 17.27 17.06 1.03
CA LYS A 49 16.37 17.91 0.24
C LYS A 49 15.31 17.12 -0.54
N LEU A 50 15.70 15.97 -1.09
CA LEU A 50 14.78 15.10 -1.81
C LEU A 50 13.77 14.46 -0.83
N VAL A 51 14.21 14.10 0.38
CA VAL A 51 13.30 13.58 1.43
C VAL A 51 12.23 14.60 1.76
N THR A 52 12.61 15.86 1.98
CA THR A 52 11.66 16.95 2.28
C THR A 52 10.65 17.15 1.14
N LEU A 53 11.12 17.19 -0.11
CA LEU A 53 10.23 17.32 -1.27
C LEU A 53 9.26 16.14 -1.41
N ILE A 54 9.72 14.91 -1.17
CA ILE A 54 8.85 13.73 -1.21
C ILE A 54 7.79 13.81 -0.10
N GLN A 55 8.19 14.18 1.11
CA GLN A 55 7.26 14.33 2.23
C GLN A 55 6.21 15.40 1.95
N GLU A 56 6.62 16.54 1.38
CA GLU A 56 5.71 17.60 0.99
C GLU A 56 4.71 17.16 -0.09
N VAL A 57 5.17 16.47 -1.14
CA VAL A 57 4.28 15.93 -2.18
C VAL A 57 3.29 14.92 -1.61
N VAL A 58 3.76 14.02 -0.72
CA VAL A 58 2.89 13.03 -0.06
C VAL A 58 1.84 13.73 0.81
N ASP A 59 2.22 14.78 1.54
CA ASP A 59 1.30 15.55 2.36
C ASP A 59 0.21 16.22 1.50
N HIS A 60 0.60 16.91 0.43
CA HIS A 60 -0.33 17.54 -0.51
C HIS A 60 -1.28 16.53 -1.17
N ILE A 61 -0.77 15.37 -1.60
CA ILE A 61 -1.62 14.30 -2.15
C ILE A 61 -2.60 13.77 -1.10
N THR A 62 -2.16 13.62 0.15
CA THR A 62 -3.01 13.15 1.25
C THR A 62 -4.13 14.14 1.54
N GLN A 63 -3.81 15.44 1.61
CA GLN A 63 -4.81 16.50 1.77
C GLN A 63 -5.81 16.50 0.62
N LEU A 64 -5.34 16.40 -0.62
CA LEU A 64 -6.19 16.36 -1.80
C LEU A 64 -7.11 15.13 -1.79
N ALA A 65 -6.58 13.95 -1.49
CA ALA A 65 -7.35 12.72 -1.40
C ALA A 65 -8.41 12.80 -0.28
N TYR A 66 -8.07 13.37 0.87
CA TYR A 66 -9.00 13.54 1.99
C TYR A 66 -10.14 14.49 1.63
N ALA A 67 -9.83 15.65 1.05
CA ALA A 67 -10.84 16.60 0.58
C ALA A 67 -11.74 15.98 -0.51
N GLY A 68 -11.15 15.27 -1.46
CA GLY A 68 -11.89 14.55 -2.50
C GLY A 68 -12.80 13.46 -1.93
N PHE A 69 -12.37 12.77 -0.88
CA PHE A 69 -13.18 11.76 -0.20
C PHE A 69 -14.39 12.38 0.51
N ILE A 70 -14.20 13.48 1.25
CA ILE A 70 -15.31 14.23 1.88
C ILE A 70 -16.32 14.68 0.82
N PHE A 71 -15.83 15.23 -0.29
CA PHE A 71 -16.70 15.67 -1.38
C PHE A 71 -17.50 14.51 -1.99
N ALA A 72 -16.83 13.39 -2.27
CA ALA A 72 -17.48 12.20 -2.79
C ALA A 72 -18.55 11.66 -1.82
N ASP A 73 -18.23 11.59 -0.53
CA ASP A 73 -19.17 11.10 0.50
C ASP A 73 -20.44 11.95 0.57
N HIS A 74 -20.30 13.28 0.59
CA HIS A 74 -21.45 14.18 0.53
C HIS A 74 -22.28 14.01 -0.73
N TYR A 75 -21.63 13.91 -1.89
CA TYR A 75 -22.31 13.72 -3.16
C TYR A 75 -23.07 12.38 -3.22
N PHE A 76 -22.49 11.30 -2.70
CA PHE A 76 -23.17 10.01 -2.61
C PHE A 76 -24.34 10.03 -1.64
N LEU A 77 -24.22 10.72 -0.51
CA LEU A 77 -25.32 10.88 0.44
C LEU A 77 -26.50 11.64 -0.19
N GLU A 78 -26.24 12.70 -0.94
CA GLU A 78 -27.26 13.47 -1.65
C GLU A 78 -27.97 12.62 -2.73
N LEU A 79 -27.22 11.84 -3.51
CA LEU A 79 -27.79 10.89 -4.48
C LEU A 79 -28.66 9.81 -3.83
N LEU A 80 -28.23 9.28 -2.68
CA LEU A 80 -29.01 8.30 -1.93
C LEU A 80 -30.31 8.89 -1.38
N GLU A 81 -30.28 10.16 -0.96
CA GLU A 81 -31.46 10.88 -0.48
C GLU A 81 -32.43 11.19 -1.63
N SER A 82 -31.93 11.58 -2.80
CA SER A 82 -32.75 11.86 -3.98
C SER A 82 -33.30 10.59 -4.67
N GLY A 83 -32.74 9.42 -4.37
CA GLY A 83 -33.11 8.14 -4.99
C GLY A 83 -32.61 8.00 -6.42
N GLU A 84 -31.64 8.82 -6.83
CA GLU A 84 -31.00 8.78 -8.14
C GLU A 84 -30.02 7.59 -8.26
N GLU A 85 -29.73 7.18 -9.50
CA GLU A 85 -28.80 6.08 -9.75
C GLU A 85 -27.37 6.44 -9.34
N LEU A 86 -26.68 5.52 -8.67
CA LEU A 86 -25.29 5.71 -8.27
C LEU A 86 -24.37 5.75 -9.50
N PRO A 87 -23.48 6.75 -9.61
CA PRO A 87 -22.58 6.86 -10.74
C PRO A 87 -21.57 5.72 -10.75
N VAL A 88 -21.45 5.07 -11.90
CA VAL A 88 -20.45 4.01 -12.13
C VAL A 88 -19.08 4.64 -12.36
N VAL A 89 -18.17 4.47 -11.40
CA VAL A 89 -16.79 4.92 -11.54
C VAL A 89 -16.03 3.92 -12.42
N THR A 90 -15.62 4.35 -13.61
CA THR A 90 -14.73 3.58 -14.50
C THR A 90 -13.30 4.09 -14.36
N GLN A 91 -12.38 3.21 -13.98
CA GLN A 91 -10.96 3.55 -13.92
C GLN A 91 -10.35 3.45 -15.33
N ASN A 92 -10.16 4.60 -15.98
CA ASN A 92 -9.37 4.66 -17.20
C ASN A 92 -7.88 4.70 -16.84
N LEU A 93 -7.22 3.53 -16.93
CA LEU A 93 -5.79 3.37 -16.69
C LEU A 93 -4.91 3.82 -17.87
N TYR A 94 -5.49 4.46 -18.89
CA TYR A 94 -4.76 4.96 -20.04
C TYR A 94 -4.33 6.41 -19.80
N TYR A 95 -3.10 6.58 -19.32
CA TYR A 95 -2.33 7.82 -19.45
C TYR A 95 -0.83 7.50 -19.56
#